data_AF-A0A2J7QB82-F1
#
_entry.id   AF-A0A2J7QB82-F1
#
_cell.length_a   1.000
_cell.length_b   1.000
_cell.length_c   1.000
_cell.angle_alpha   90.00
_cell.angle_beta   90.00
_cell.angle_gamma   90.00
#
_symmetry.space_group_name_H-M   'P 1'
#
loop_
_entity.id
_entity.type
_entity.pdbx_description
1 polymer ?
#
loop_
_entity_poly.entity_id
_entity_poly.type
_entity_poly.pdbx_seq_one_letter_code
_entity_poly.pdbx_strand_id
1 'polypeptide(L)'
;MTPTQHLEMQQALVKQFAEILEFVLKFDEYKMKTPAIQNDFSYYRRTITRQRMSSHNGFEHLDTREVTNELANRMSLFYAHATPMLKVLSEATSMFVKENSDIPIENTTETLSTMAKVCLRMLENPNLISQFQREETQLFVLRVMVGLVILYDHVHPQGAFVKASNVDVKGCVKLLKEQPAARSEGLLNALRYTTKHLNEEATPKNIKNLLAA
;
A
#
# COMPACT_ATOMS: atom_id res chain seq x y z
N MET A 1 12.83 10.51 20.68
CA MET A 1 11.43 10.50 21.17
C MET A 1 10.88 9.11 20.94
N THR A 2 9.96 8.64 21.78
CA THR A 2 9.29 7.36 21.53
C THR A 2 8.29 7.50 20.38
N PRO A 3 7.92 6.40 19.70
CA PRO A 3 6.84 6.39 18.71
C PRO A 3 5.55 7.08 19.18
N THR A 4 5.11 6.79 20.41
CA THR A 4 3.93 7.42 21.00
C THR A 4 4.07 8.94 21.11
N GLN A 5 5.23 9.43 21.55
CA GLN A 5 5.50 10.87 21.64
C GLN A 5 5.48 11.53 20.25
N HIS A 6 5.99 10.87 19.22
CA HIS A 6 5.86 11.36 17.84
C HIS A 6 4.39 11.50 17.44
N LEU A 7 3.57 10.50 17.73
CA LEU A 7 2.14 10.52 17.42
C LEU A 7 1.38 11.64 18.15
N GLU A 8 1.73 11.89 19.41
CA GLU A 8 1.09 12.93 20.23
C GLU A 8 1.52 14.34 19.85
N MET A 9 2.82 14.54 19.55
CA MET A 9 3.39 15.87 19.29
C MET A 9 3.27 16.30 17.83
N GLN A 10 3.24 15.35 16.89
CA GLN A 10 3.26 15.61 15.44
C GLN A 10 1.95 15.19 14.76
N GLN A 11 0.82 15.48 15.40
CA GLN A 11 -0.51 15.02 15.00
C GLN A 11 -0.86 15.32 13.53
N ALA A 12 -0.51 16.52 13.05
CA ALA A 12 -0.75 16.91 11.67
C ALA A 12 0.02 16.03 10.67
N LEU A 13 1.30 15.74 10.95
CA LEU A 13 2.12 14.87 10.11
C LEU A 13 1.61 13.43 10.12
N VAL A 14 1.19 12.94 11.29
CA VAL A 14 0.58 11.60 11.41
C VAL A 14 -0.73 11.52 10.61
N LYS A 15 -1.57 12.57 10.65
CA LYS A 15 -2.80 12.62 9.86
C LYS A 15 -2.50 12.64 8.35
N GLN A 16 -1.53 13.44 7.91
CA GLN A 16 -1.12 13.48 6.51
C GLN A 16 -0.57 12.14 6.03
N PHE A 17 0.24 11.47 6.84
CA PHE A 17 0.75 10.15 6.48
C PHE A 17 -0.39 9.12 6.36
N ALA A 18 -1.36 9.17 7.28
CA ALA A 18 -2.55 8.33 7.19
C ALA A 18 -3.42 8.65 5.95
N GLU A 19 -3.52 9.92 5.52
CA GLU A 19 -4.21 10.30 4.27
C GLU A 19 -3.49 9.80 3.02
N ILE A 20 -2.15 9.82 3.01
CA ILE A 20 -1.35 9.21 1.94
C ILE A 20 -1.66 7.71 1.84
N LEU A 21 -1.67 7.00 2.97
CA LEU A 21 -2.00 5.58 3.00
C LEU A 21 -3.43 5.31 2.51
N GLU A 22 -4.41 6.10 2.93
CA GLU A 22 -5.79 5.96 2.45
C GLU A 22 -5.87 6.14 0.92
N PHE A 23 -5.22 7.18 0.39
CA PHE A 23 -5.17 7.43 -1.04
C PHE A 23 -4.54 6.27 -1.81
N VAL A 24 -3.39 5.78 -1.34
CA VAL A 24 -2.66 4.67 -1.96
C VAL A 24 -3.54 3.42 -2.05
N LEU A 25 -4.18 3.02 -0.95
CA LEU A 25 -5.03 1.83 -0.92
C LEU A 25 -6.29 2.01 -1.79
N LYS A 26 -6.88 3.21 -1.83
CA LYS A 26 -8.03 3.49 -2.70
C LYS A 26 -7.65 3.45 -4.17
N PHE A 27 -6.53 4.07 -4.54
CA PHE A 27 -6.05 4.06 -5.93
C PHE A 27 -5.87 2.62 -6.41
N ASP A 28 -5.17 1.81 -5.62
CA ASP A 28 -4.88 0.41 -5.99
C ASP A 28 -6.16 -0.43 -6.04
N GLU A 29 -7.12 -0.19 -5.14
CA GLU A 29 -8.45 -0.83 -5.17
C GLU A 29 -9.19 -0.53 -6.49
N TYR A 30 -9.24 0.75 -6.90
CA TYR A 30 -9.87 1.13 -8.18
C TYR A 30 -9.12 0.57 -9.38
N LYS A 31 -7.79 0.58 -9.35
CA LYS A 31 -6.95 0.03 -10.41
C LYS A 31 -7.20 -1.46 -10.59
N MET A 32 -7.25 -2.24 -9.50
CA MET A 32 -7.51 -3.68 -9.57
C MET A 32 -8.88 -4.02 -10.17
N LYS A 33 -9.89 -3.16 -9.96
CA LYS A 33 -11.24 -3.31 -10.53
C LYS A 33 -11.36 -2.80 -11.98
N THR A 34 -10.29 -2.22 -12.55
CA THR A 34 -10.32 -1.56 -13.87
C THR A 34 -9.27 -2.14 -14.82
N PRO A 35 -9.47 -3.36 -15.37
CA PRO A 35 -8.51 -3.99 -16.27
C PRO A 35 -8.26 -3.19 -17.56
N ALA A 36 -9.22 -2.34 -17.97
CA ALA A 36 -9.11 -1.47 -19.14
C ALA A 36 -7.86 -0.56 -19.10
N ILE A 37 -7.41 -0.10 -17.92
CA ILE A 37 -6.25 0.78 -17.78
C ILE A 37 -5.00 0.20 -18.48
N GLN A 38 -4.72 -1.09 -18.26
CA GLN A 38 -3.56 -1.76 -18.86
C GLN A 38 -3.77 -2.01 -20.36
N ASN A 39 -4.99 -2.37 -20.76
CA ASN A 39 -5.34 -2.65 -22.15
C ASN A 39 -5.26 -1.40 -23.02
N ASP A 40 -5.83 -0.30 -22.55
CA ASP A 40 -5.86 0.99 -23.24
C ASP A 40 -4.45 1.54 -23.40
N PHE A 41 -3.63 1.47 -22.34
CA PHE A 41 -2.24 1.90 -22.42
C PHE A 41 -1.42 1.04 -23.38
N SER A 42 -1.64 -0.29 -23.38
CA SER A 42 -1.00 -1.20 -24.32
C SER A 42 -1.43 -0.93 -25.77
N TYR A 43 -2.69 -0.56 -26.00
CA TYR A 43 -3.19 -0.13 -27.31
C TYR A 43 -2.54 1.18 -27.75
N TYR A 44 -2.52 2.20 -26.89
CA TYR A 44 -1.85 3.48 -27.14
C TYR A 44 -0.40 3.29 -27.59
N ARG A 45 0.39 2.50 -26.86
CA ARG A 45 1.80 2.22 -27.20
C ARG A 45 1.96 1.59 -28.59
N ARG A 46 1.10 0.64 -28.95
CA ARG A 46 1.14 -0.03 -30.27
C ARG A 46 0.79 0.95 -31.40
N THR A 47 -0.20 1.80 -31.18
CA THR A 47 -0.67 2.78 -32.18
C THR A 47 0.38 3.84 -32.45
N ILE A 48 0.97 4.44 -31.42
CA ILE A 48 2.04 5.44 -31.56
C ILE A 48 3.27 4.86 -32.28
N THR A 49 3.68 3.65 -31.89
CA THR A 49 4.83 2.98 -32.53
C THR A 49 4.59 2.78 -34.03
N ARG A 50 3.38 2.34 -34.42
CA ARG A 50 3.01 2.18 -35.84
C ARG A 50 2.98 3.51 -36.58
N GLN A 51 2.42 4.56 -35.98
CA GLN A 51 2.37 5.89 -36.59
C GLN A 51 3.78 6.43 -36.86
N ARG A 52 4.72 6.30 -35.92
CA ARG A 52 6.12 6.72 -36.12
C ARG A 52 6.81 6.00 -37.28
N MET A 53 6.51 4.71 -37.49
CA MET A 53 7.04 3.95 -38.64
C MET A 53 6.42 4.38 -39.98
N SER A 54 5.16 4.81 -39.98
CA SER A 54 4.47 5.28 -41.20
C SER A 54 4.79 6.72 -41.58
N SER A 55 5.16 7.58 -40.62
CA SER A 55 5.38 9.02 -40.83
C SER A 55 6.78 9.41 -41.31
N HIS A 56 7.57 8.49 -41.89
CA HIS A 56 8.91 8.79 -42.47
C HIS A 56 8.90 9.74 -43.69
N ASN A 57 7.77 10.38 -44.04
CA ASN A 57 7.64 11.27 -45.21
C ASN A 57 7.35 12.75 -44.87
N GLY A 58 7.95 13.27 -43.81
CA GLY A 58 8.10 14.72 -43.60
C GLY A 58 6.98 15.38 -42.81
N PHE A 59 7.39 16.29 -41.93
CA PHE A 59 6.61 17.00 -40.90
C PHE A 59 6.39 16.22 -39.59
N GLU A 60 7.47 16.13 -38.81
CA GLU A 60 7.41 15.88 -37.37
C GLU A 60 6.76 17.07 -36.65
N HIS A 61 5.44 17.11 -36.60
CA HIS A 61 4.78 17.77 -35.47
C HIS A 61 4.82 16.79 -34.30
N LEU A 62 5.96 16.72 -33.62
CA LEU A 62 6.03 16.17 -32.26
C LEU A 62 5.10 17.02 -31.40
N ASP A 63 3.86 16.57 -31.21
CA ASP A 63 2.99 17.14 -30.21
C ASP A 63 3.73 16.99 -28.87
N THR A 64 4.02 18.09 -28.19
CA THR A 64 4.77 18.10 -26.92
C THR A 64 4.06 17.31 -25.81
N ARG A 65 2.83 16.88 -26.07
CA ARG A 65 2.00 16.02 -25.22
C ARG A 65 2.22 14.52 -25.45
N GLU A 66 2.99 14.11 -26.46
CA GLU A 66 3.23 12.70 -26.74
C GLU A 66 4.16 12.06 -25.71
N VAL A 67 3.80 10.86 -25.23
CA VAL A 67 4.59 10.14 -24.24
C VAL A 67 5.84 9.54 -24.90
N THR A 68 7.01 9.85 -24.33
CA THR A 68 8.28 9.28 -24.80
C THR A 68 8.33 7.76 -24.57
N ASN A 69 9.13 7.05 -25.36
CA ASN A 69 9.27 5.59 -25.20
C ASN A 69 9.77 5.20 -23.80
N GLU A 70 10.67 6.00 -23.22
CA GLU A 70 11.21 5.77 -21.88
C GLU A 70 10.14 5.94 -20.79
N LEU A 71 9.37 7.03 -20.85
CA LEU A 71 8.25 7.24 -19.92
C LEU A 71 7.18 6.15 -20.09
N ALA A 72 6.89 5.74 -21.32
CA ALA A 72 5.92 4.69 -21.58
C ALA A 72 6.34 3.33 -20.99
N ASN A 73 7.64 3.00 -21.03
CA ASN A 73 8.17 1.80 -20.38
C ASN A 73 7.99 1.85 -18.86
N ARG A 74 8.30 2.99 -18.22
CA ARG A 74 8.09 3.19 -16.78
C ARG A 74 6.61 3.05 -16.41
N MET A 75 5.71 3.67 -17.18
CA MET A 75 4.26 3.56 -16.98
C MET A 75 3.76 2.11 -17.14
N SER A 76 4.29 1.35 -18.10
CA SER A 76 3.93 -0.06 -18.28
C SER A 76 4.32 -0.91 -17.06
N LEU A 77 5.53 -0.72 -16.52
CA LEU A 77 5.96 -1.42 -15.30
C LEU A 77 5.10 -1.02 -14.11
N PHE A 78 4.79 0.27 -13.98
CA PHE A 78 3.88 0.76 -12.94
C PHE A 78 2.52 0.05 -13.02
N TYR A 79 1.82 0.12 -14.16
CA TYR A 79 0.48 -0.49 -14.27
C TYR A 79 0.46 -2.02 -14.30
N ALA A 80 1.59 -2.70 -14.57
CA ALA A 80 1.70 -4.15 -14.50
C ALA A 80 1.55 -4.69 -13.07
N HIS A 81 1.97 -3.93 -12.06
CA HIS A 81 1.79 -4.32 -10.65
C HIS A 81 0.32 -4.24 -10.24
N ALA A 82 -0.19 -5.23 -9.50
CA ALA A 82 -1.56 -5.24 -8.99
C ALA A 82 -1.86 -4.00 -8.12
N THR A 83 -0.91 -3.61 -7.27
CA THR A 83 -1.00 -2.49 -6.31
C THR A 83 0.16 -1.50 -6.56
N PRO A 84 0.09 -0.70 -7.63
CA PRO A 84 1.21 0.10 -8.09
C PRO A 84 1.59 1.24 -7.13
N MET A 85 0.62 1.91 -6.50
CA MET A 85 0.91 3.00 -5.58
C MET A 85 1.51 2.46 -4.27
N LEU A 86 1.02 1.32 -3.79
CA LEU A 86 1.57 0.68 -2.59
C LEU A 86 2.98 0.15 -2.83
N LYS A 87 3.28 -0.33 -4.03
CA LYS A 87 4.65 -0.69 -4.44
C LYS A 87 5.58 0.52 -4.37
N VAL A 88 5.17 1.65 -4.96
CA VAL A 88 5.95 2.91 -4.90
C VAL A 88 6.16 3.36 -3.45
N LEU A 89 5.12 3.35 -2.62
CA LEU A 89 5.24 3.76 -1.22
C LEU A 89 6.15 2.82 -0.41
N SER A 90 6.08 1.52 -0.65
CA SER A 90 6.94 0.53 0.02
C SER A 90 8.41 0.70 -0.37
N GLU A 91 8.68 0.97 -1.65
CA GLU A 91 10.03 1.28 -2.15
C GLU A 91 10.55 2.60 -1.59
N ALA A 92 9.73 3.65 -1.58
CA ALA A 92 10.08 4.95 -0.99
C ALA A 92 10.41 4.82 0.50
N THR A 93 9.64 4.03 1.25
CA THR A 93 9.90 3.80 2.68
C THR A 93 11.18 2.99 2.90
N SER A 94 11.43 1.97 2.07
CA SER A 94 12.66 1.18 2.12
C SER A 94 13.90 2.03 1.78
N MET A 95 13.75 2.94 0.81
CA MET A 95 14.79 3.89 0.41
C MET A 95 15.06 4.91 1.51
N PHE A 96 14.03 5.44 2.16
CA PHE A 96 14.17 6.34 3.31
C PHE A 96 15.04 5.71 4.41
N VAL A 97 14.75 4.46 4.80
CA VAL A 97 15.56 3.76 5.81
C VAL A 97 17.01 3.52 5.33
N LYS A 98 17.19 3.18 4.06
CA LYS A 98 18.52 2.94 3.49
C LYS A 98 19.37 4.22 3.43
N GLU A 99 18.77 5.35 3.07
CA GLU A 99 19.45 6.64 2.93
C GLU A 99 19.76 7.29 4.29
N ASN A 100 19.01 6.95 5.34
CA ASN A 100 19.21 7.44 6.70
C ASN A 100 19.79 6.34 7.61
N SER A 101 20.87 5.69 7.15
CA SER A 101 21.50 4.56 7.85
C SER A 101 22.10 4.90 9.23
N ASP A 102 22.27 6.17 9.53
CA ASP A 102 22.67 6.71 10.83
C ASP A 102 21.52 6.71 11.85
N ILE A 103 20.27 6.58 11.39
CA ILE A 103 19.08 6.50 12.23
C ILE A 103 18.72 5.02 12.44
N PRO A 104 18.49 4.57 13.69
CA PRO A 104 18.03 3.21 13.96
C PRO A 104 16.75 2.87 13.18
N ILE A 105 16.73 1.73 12.49
CA ILE A 105 15.58 1.26 11.72
C ILE A 105 14.32 1.11 12.59
N GLU A 106 14.54 0.80 13.87
CA GLU A 106 13.53 0.67 14.91
C GLU A 106 12.68 1.93 15.02
N ASN A 107 13.26 3.13 14.83
CA ASN A 107 12.50 4.38 14.86
C ASN A 107 11.40 4.39 13.80
N THR A 108 11.67 3.84 12.61
CA THR A 108 10.67 3.72 11.55
C THR A 108 9.70 2.58 11.83
N THR A 109 10.21 1.38 12.09
CA THR A 109 9.38 0.18 12.22
C THR A 109 8.50 0.23 13.48
N GLU A 110 8.99 0.74 14.60
CA GLU A 110 8.20 0.89 15.82
C GLU A 110 7.11 1.96 15.67
N THR A 111 7.38 3.04 14.93
CA THR A 111 6.38 4.06 14.59
C THR A 111 5.25 3.46 13.73
N LEU A 112 5.59 2.72 12.68
CA LEU A 112 4.60 2.02 11.86
C LEU A 112 3.77 1.03 12.69
N SER A 113 4.43 0.24 13.56
CA SER A 113 3.74 -0.73 14.40
C SER A 113 2.84 -0.09 15.46
N THR A 114 3.26 1.05 16.01
CA THR A 114 2.48 1.80 17.01
C THR A 114 1.25 2.41 16.36
N MET A 115 1.39 3.02 15.18
CA MET A 115 0.23 3.50 14.41
C MET A 115 -0.73 2.35 14.07
N ALA A 116 -0.22 1.19 13.64
CA ALA A 116 -1.06 0.04 13.31
C ALA A 116 -1.84 -0.45 14.55
N LYS A 117 -1.18 -0.50 15.71
CA LYS A 117 -1.79 -0.85 17.00
C LYS A 117 -2.86 0.15 17.41
N VAL A 118 -2.64 1.45 17.21
CA VAL A 118 -3.65 2.50 17.47
C VAL A 118 -4.87 2.28 16.58
N CYS A 119 -4.68 2.07 15.27
CA CYS A 119 -5.78 1.78 14.36
C CYS A 119 -6.56 0.53 14.76
N LEU A 120 -5.86 -0.56 15.09
CA LEU A 120 -6.49 -1.80 15.55
C LEU A 120 -7.33 -1.56 16.81
N ARG A 121 -6.77 -0.86 17.82
CA ARG A 121 -7.48 -0.55 19.07
C ARG A 121 -8.69 0.36 18.88
N MET A 122 -8.59 1.32 17.96
CA MET A 122 -9.73 2.16 17.59
C MET A 122 -10.87 1.35 16.96
N LEU A 123 -10.55 0.30 16.22
CA LEU A 123 -11.51 -0.57 15.53
C LEU A 123 -12.01 -1.74 16.38
N GLU A 124 -11.28 -2.14 17.43
CA GLU A 124 -11.69 -3.20 18.35
C GLU A 124 -12.57 -2.70 19.50
N ASN A 125 -12.45 -1.42 19.87
CA ASN A 125 -13.16 -0.86 21.00
C ASN A 125 -14.52 -0.27 20.58
N PRO A 126 -15.67 -0.88 20.96
CA PRO A 126 -16.99 -0.40 20.54
C PRO A 126 -17.27 1.04 20.98
N ASN A 127 -16.72 1.47 22.13
CA ASN A 127 -16.90 2.83 22.65
C ASN A 127 -16.15 3.87 21.81
N LEU A 128 -15.08 3.48 21.11
CA LEU A 128 -14.36 4.36 20.19
C LEU A 128 -15.04 4.37 18.82
N ILE A 129 -15.47 3.20 18.34
CA ILE A 129 -16.22 3.09 17.09
C ILE A 129 -17.51 3.90 17.15
N SER A 130 -18.24 3.88 18.28
CA SER A 130 -19.47 4.64 18.45
C SER A 130 -19.26 6.16 18.40
N GLN A 131 -18.02 6.64 18.56
CA GLN A 131 -17.67 8.05 18.41
C GLN A 131 -17.43 8.45 16.94
N PHE A 132 -17.30 7.47 16.03
CA PHE A 132 -17.19 7.76 14.61
C PHE A 132 -18.53 8.24 14.06
N GLN A 133 -18.61 9.52 13.75
CA GLN A 133 -19.82 10.13 13.18
C GLN A 133 -20.08 9.71 11.73
N ARG A 134 -19.05 9.20 11.04
CA ARG A 134 -19.06 8.90 9.61
C ARG A 134 -18.54 7.49 9.36
N GLU A 135 -19.24 6.74 8.53
CA GLU A 135 -18.80 5.43 8.08
C GLU A 135 -17.44 5.50 7.37
N GLU A 136 -17.17 6.58 6.64
CA GLU A 136 -15.90 6.76 5.94
C GLU A 136 -14.71 6.82 6.90
N THR A 137 -14.91 7.24 8.16
CA THR A 137 -13.86 7.24 9.19
C THR A 137 -13.44 5.82 9.54
N GLN A 138 -14.39 4.89 9.69
CA GLN A 138 -14.07 3.50 9.98
C GLN A 138 -13.30 2.87 8.79
N LEU A 139 -13.77 3.14 7.57
CA LEU A 139 -13.11 2.69 6.34
C LEU A 139 -11.70 3.28 6.15
N PHE A 140 -11.52 4.54 6.55
CA PHE A 140 -10.21 5.20 6.60
C PHE A 140 -9.26 4.46 7.53
N VAL A 141 -9.68 4.21 8.77
CA VAL A 141 -8.84 3.53 9.78
C VAL A 141 -8.50 2.11 9.35
N LEU A 142 -9.44 1.37 8.73
CA LEU A 142 -9.19 0.04 8.16
C LEU A 142 -8.11 0.06 7.07
N ARG A 143 -8.17 1.02 6.14
CA ARG A 143 -7.17 1.19 5.07
C ARG A 143 -5.80 1.56 5.63
N VAL A 144 -5.75 2.50 6.57
CA VAL A 144 -4.51 2.94 7.23
C VAL A 144 -3.86 1.77 7.98
N MET A 145 -4.63 1.00 8.74
CA MET A 145 -4.13 -0.19 9.44
C MET A 145 -3.45 -1.16 8.48
N VAL A 146 -4.09 -1.49 7.36
CA VAL A 146 -3.56 -2.44 6.37
C VAL A 146 -2.33 -1.89 5.66
N GLY A 147 -2.36 -0.61 5.28
CA GLY A 147 -1.20 0.07 4.69
C GLY A 147 0.01 0.04 5.62
N LEU A 148 -0.17 0.30 6.91
CA LEU A 148 0.90 0.24 7.91
C LEU A 148 1.46 -1.17 8.11
N VAL A 149 0.61 -2.21 8.13
CA VAL A 149 1.04 -3.61 8.21
C VAL A 149 1.93 -3.96 7.01
N ILE A 150 1.52 -3.55 5.80
CA ILE A 150 2.27 -3.85 4.57
C ILE A 150 3.59 -3.08 4.56
N LEU A 151 3.61 -1.78 4.89
CA LEU A 151 4.86 -1.03 4.95
C LEU A 151 5.83 -1.59 5.99
N TYR A 152 5.33 -1.96 7.18
CA TYR A 152 6.14 -2.63 8.19
C TYR A 152 6.73 -3.93 7.64
N ASP A 153 5.94 -4.75 6.96
CA ASP A 153 6.42 -5.99 6.36
C ASP A 153 7.50 -5.77 5.31
N HIS A 154 7.48 -4.68 4.54
CA HIS A 154 8.53 -4.40 3.55
C HIS A 154 9.83 -3.90 4.17
N VAL A 155 9.73 -3.12 5.25
CA VAL A 155 10.86 -2.41 5.86
C VAL A 155 11.51 -3.22 6.99
N HIS A 156 10.73 -3.93 7.79
CA HIS A 156 11.26 -4.68 8.93
C HIS A 156 12.09 -5.88 8.43
N PRO A 157 13.30 -6.13 8.96
CA PRO A 157 14.20 -7.17 8.43
C PRO A 157 13.62 -8.58 8.45
N GLN A 158 12.78 -8.88 9.45
CA GLN A 158 12.12 -10.19 9.60
C GLN A 158 10.66 -10.18 9.12
N GLY A 159 10.18 -9.05 8.59
CA GLY A 159 8.79 -8.88 8.18
C GLY A 159 7.79 -8.78 9.33
N ALA A 160 6.51 -8.72 8.96
CA ALA A 160 5.39 -8.57 9.89
C ALA A 160 4.87 -9.88 10.47
N PHE A 161 5.26 -11.03 9.89
CA PHE A 161 4.63 -12.32 10.14
C PHE A 161 5.35 -13.22 11.16
N VAL A 162 6.55 -12.81 11.59
CA VAL A 162 7.30 -13.52 12.63
C VAL A 162 6.65 -13.35 14.00
N LYS A 163 6.84 -14.33 14.89
CA LYS A 163 6.24 -14.32 16.24
C LYS A 163 6.68 -13.11 17.09
N ALA A 164 7.89 -12.60 16.85
CA ALA A 164 8.45 -11.46 17.55
C ALA A 164 8.07 -10.09 16.92
N SER A 165 7.23 -10.08 15.87
CA SER A 165 6.76 -8.86 15.24
C SER A 165 6.00 -7.97 16.22
N ASN A 166 6.22 -6.65 16.13
CA ASN A 166 5.47 -5.67 16.92
C ASN A 166 4.06 -5.40 16.37
N VAL A 167 3.73 -5.99 15.21
CA VAL A 167 2.43 -5.85 14.55
C VAL A 167 1.57 -7.09 14.82
N ASP A 168 0.38 -6.88 15.41
CA ASP A 168 -0.61 -7.96 15.58
C ASP A 168 -1.36 -8.25 14.28
N VAL A 169 -0.67 -8.90 13.33
CA VAL A 169 -1.25 -9.27 12.04
C VAL A 169 -2.48 -10.18 12.22
N LYS A 170 -2.48 -11.06 13.23
CA LYS A 170 -3.61 -11.96 13.49
C LYS A 170 -4.84 -11.19 13.93
N GLY A 171 -4.69 -10.23 14.85
CA GLY A 171 -5.74 -9.31 15.27
C GLY A 171 -6.30 -8.52 14.08
N CYS A 172 -5.42 -7.90 13.29
CA CYS A 172 -5.81 -7.16 12.08
C CYS A 172 -6.61 -8.01 11.09
N VAL A 173 -6.16 -9.24 10.79
CA VAL A 173 -6.85 -10.11 9.83
C VAL A 173 -8.18 -10.63 10.39
N LYS A 174 -8.26 -10.97 11.68
CA LYS A 174 -9.53 -11.34 12.31
C LYS A 174 -10.54 -10.20 12.24
N LEU A 175 -10.12 -8.98 12.62
CA LEU A 175 -10.96 -7.79 12.55
C LEU A 175 -11.48 -7.54 11.14
N LEU A 176 -10.63 -7.70 10.11
CA LEU A 176 -11.05 -7.57 8.71
C LEU A 176 -12.08 -8.63 8.29
N LYS A 177 -11.94 -9.87 8.76
CA LYS A 177 -12.89 -10.95 8.47
C LYS A 177 -14.26 -10.74 9.12
N GLU A 178 -14.32 -9.97 10.21
CA GLU A 178 -15.58 -9.59 10.87
C GLU A 178 -16.30 -8.44 10.17
N GLN A 179 -15.63 -7.72 9.27
CA GLN A 179 -16.26 -6.67 8.46
C GLN A 179 -17.04 -7.25 7.27
N PRO A 180 -18.07 -6.53 6.78
CA PRO A 180 -18.74 -6.88 5.53
C PRO A 180 -17.74 -7.03 4.37
N ALA A 181 -17.90 -8.05 3.53
CA ALA A 181 -16.97 -8.36 2.44
C ALA A 181 -16.71 -7.15 1.51
N ALA A 182 -17.74 -6.35 1.24
CA ALA A 182 -17.64 -5.12 0.44
C ALA A 182 -16.62 -4.10 0.99
N ARG A 183 -16.32 -4.16 2.30
CA ARG A 183 -15.37 -3.26 3.00
C ARG A 183 -13.98 -3.89 3.20
N SER A 184 -13.89 -5.21 3.33
CA SER A 184 -12.65 -5.88 3.75
C SER A 184 -11.98 -6.77 2.69
N GLU A 185 -12.68 -7.22 1.66
CA GLU A 185 -12.11 -8.17 0.69
C GLU A 185 -10.92 -7.59 -0.07
N GLY A 186 -11.03 -6.33 -0.53
CA GLY A 186 -9.92 -5.62 -1.18
C GLY A 186 -8.71 -5.47 -0.26
N LEU A 187 -8.93 -5.24 1.04
CA LEU A 187 -7.88 -5.11 2.05
C LEU A 187 -7.21 -6.45 2.37
N LEU A 188 -7.99 -7.52 2.47
CA LEU A 188 -7.48 -8.89 2.63
C LEU A 188 -6.64 -9.29 1.41
N ASN A 189 -7.06 -8.92 0.20
CA ASN A 189 -6.29 -9.15 -1.01
C ASN A 189 -4.98 -8.35 -1.05
N ALA A 190 -4.97 -7.10 -0.56
CA ALA A 190 -3.73 -6.35 -0.41
C ALA A 190 -2.74 -7.07 0.53
N LEU A 191 -3.22 -7.62 1.65
CA LEU A 191 -2.39 -8.43 2.54
C LEU A 191 -1.92 -9.74 1.90
N ARG A 192 -2.72 -10.37 1.02
CA ARG A 192 -2.33 -11.62 0.35
C ARG A 192 -1.25 -11.43 -0.72
N TYR A 193 -1.37 -10.35 -1.48
CA TYR A 193 -0.63 -10.22 -2.74
C TYR A 193 0.48 -9.16 -2.70
N THR A 194 0.44 -8.23 -1.75
CA THR A 194 1.40 -7.13 -1.69
C THR A 194 2.41 -7.25 -0.56
N THR A 195 2.18 -8.11 0.42
CA THR A 195 3.16 -8.37 1.48
C THR A 195 4.37 -9.14 0.95
N LYS A 196 5.54 -8.84 1.51
CA LYS A 196 6.83 -9.42 1.13
C LYS A 196 7.05 -10.80 1.75
N HIS A 197 6.78 -10.96 3.05
CA HIS A 197 7.21 -12.17 3.79
C HIS A 197 6.09 -13.22 4.00
N LEU A 198 4.84 -12.95 3.60
CA LEU A 198 3.71 -13.88 3.83
C LEU A 198 3.97 -15.29 3.27
N ASN A 199 4.60 -15.39 2.11
CA ASN A 199 4.79 -16.66 1.41
C ASN A 199 6.05 -17.43 1.83
N GLU A 200 6.92 -16.84 2.64
CA GLU A 200 8.17 -17.45 3.10
C GLU A 200 7.94 -18.68 3.98
N GLU A 201 8.86 -19.65 3.95
CA GLU A 201 8.75 -20.88 4.74
C GLU A 201 8.69 -20.63 6.25
N ALA A 202 9.37 -19.58 6.72
CA ALA A 202 9.39 -19.16 8.12
C ALA A 202 8.03 -18.63 8.61
N THR A 203 7.14 -18.21 7.71
CA THR A 203 5.83 -17.66 8.08
C THR A 203 4.93 -18.77 8.63
N PRO A 204 4.40 -18.63 9.87
CA PRO A 204 3.59 -19.66 10.50
C PRO A 204 2.39 -20.10 9.64
N LYS A 205 2.20 -21.43 9.47
CA LYS A 205 1.11 -22.02 8.67
C LYS A 205 -0.28 -21.51 9.07
N ASN A 206 -0.51 -21.26 10.35
CA ASN A 206 -1.78 -20.72 10.81
C ASN A 206 -2.06 -19.30 10.28
N ILE A 207 -1.04 -18.45 10.09
CA ILE A 207 -1.23 -17.13 9.49
C ILE A 207 -1.46 -17.26 7.98
N LYS A 208 -0.72 -18.13 7.30
CA LYS A 208 -0.97 -18.43 5.88
C LYS A 208 -2.40 -18.91 5.66
N ASN A 209 -2.88 -19.85 6.47
CA ASN A 209 -4.26 -20.35 6.40
C ASN A 209 -5.29 -19.27 6.75
N LEU A 210 -4.95 -18.33 7.64
CA LEU A 210 -5.84 -17.22 7.97
C LEU A 210 -6.04 -16.29 6.77
N LEU A 211 -5.02 -16.11 5.94
CA LEU A 211 -5.09 -15.33 4.70
C LEU A 211 -5.33 -16.18 3.45
N ALA A 212 -5.47 -17.50 3.56
CA ALA A 212 -5.88 -18.34 2.45
C ALA A 212 -7.28 -17.91 1.98
N ALA A 213 -7.46 -17.88 0.66
CA ALA A 213 -8.75 -17.63 0.02
C ALA A 213 -9.61 -18.89 0.07
#